data_AF-A0A3Q3MXZ8-F1
#
_entry.id   AF-A0A3Q3MXZ8-F1
#
_cell.length_a   1.000
_cell.length_b   1.000
_cell.length_c   1.000
_cell.angle_alpha   90.00
_cell.angle_beta   90.00
_cell.angle_gamma   90.00
#
_symmetry.space_group_name_H-M   'P 1'
#
loop_
_entity.id
_entity.type
_entity.pdbx_description
1 polymer ?
#
loop_
_entity_poly.entity_id
_entity_poly.type
_entity_poly.pdbx_seq_one_letter_code
_entity_poly.pdbx_strand_id
1 'polypeptide(L)'
;MLMLYLPEPSDNLELVFMVYCFTHFIVLSFCLFVFCQVFNDPIHGSIELHPLLIKIIDTPQFQRLRFIKQLGGVYFVYPGASHNRFEHSIGVGYLAGKLAEALRSRQPELNITDRDVLCVQIAGLCHDLGHGPFSHLYDGMFLPKALEKKRKKGNWEKGKLEEWKVEVHISVLI
;
A
#
# COMPACT_ATOMS: atom_id res chain seq x y z
N MET A 1 70.56 28.77 1.92
CA MET A 1 70.09 27.39 1.75
C MET A 1 68.85 27.23 2.63
N LEU A 2 67.68 27.61 2.13
CA LEU A 2 66.39 27.40 2.80
C LEU A 2 65.86 26.04 2.34
N MET A 3 65.74 25.07 3.24
CA MET A 3 64.94 23.88 3.01
C MET A 3 63.48 24.22 3.29
N LEU A 4 62.65 24.18 2.25
CA LEU A 4 61.20 24.19 2.35
C LEU A 4 60.73 22.79 2.76
N TYR A 5 60.10 22.68 3.93
CA TYR A 5 59.44 21.46 4.40
C TYR A 5 58.02 21.46 3.83
N LEU A 6 57.77 20.62 2.82
CA LEU A 6 56.42 20.36 2.29
C LEU A 6 55.88 19.09 2.97
N PRO A 7 54.65 19.07 3.52
CA PRO A 7 54.08 17.88 4.11
C PRO A 7 53.57 16.90 3.03
N GLU A 8 53.78 15.59 3.27
CA GLU A 8 53.37 14.47 2.42
C GLU A 8 51.83 14.27 2.38
N PRO A 9 51.24 13.80 1.26
CA PRO A 9 49.79 13.83 1.02
C PRO A 9 49.04 12.54 1.42
N SER A 10 49.51 11.77 2.42
CA SER A 10 48.96 10.44 2.69
C SER A 10 47.73 10.38 3.60
N ASP A 11 47.49 11.37 4.47
CA ASP A 11 46.58 11.18 5.60
C ASP A 11 45.18 11.79 5.41
N ASN A 12 44.95 12.52 4.31
CA ASN A 12 43.68 13.20 4.05
C ASN A 12 42.70 12.42 3.17
N LEU A 13 43.16 11.41 2.42
CA LEU A 13 42.30 10.72 1.46
C LEU A 13 41.30 9.78 2.14
N GLU A 14 41.71 9.05 3.18
CA GLU A 14 40.81 8.16 3.92
C GLU A 14 39.74 8.95 4.69
N LEU A 15 40.11 10.10 5.26
CA LEU A 15 39.17 10.95 6.01
C LEU A 15 38.13 11.58 5.08
N VAL A 16 38.56 12.02 3.89
CA VAL A 16 37.65 12.50 2.83
C VAL A 16 36.74 11.36 2.35
N PHE A 17 37.27 10.15 2.17
CA PHE A 17 36.47 8.99 1.77
C PHE A 17 35.45 8.59 2.85
N MET A 18 35.84 8.60 4.13
CA MET A 18 34.93 8.36 5.24
C MET A 18 33.82 9.40 5.31
N VAL A 19 34.14 10.70 5.21
CA VAL A 19 33.14 11.78 5.23
C VAL A 19 32.21 11.70 4.02
N TYR A 20 32.72 11.38 2.83
CA TYR A 20 31.90 11.13 1.64
C TYR A 20 30.98 9.93 1.81
N CYS A 21 31.47 8.82 2.37
CA CYS A 21 30.65 7.63 2.60
C CYS A 21 29.60 7.88 3.68
N PHE A 22 29.94 8.61 4.75
CA PHE A 22 29.02 8.95 5.85
C PHE A 22 27.94 9.95 5.39
N THR A 23 28.32 10.96 4.61
CA THR A 23 27.37 11.92 4.02
C THR A 23 26.48 11.25 2.97
N HIS A 24 27.00 10.36 2.12
CA HIS A 24 26.15 9.56 1.22
C HIS A 24 25.19 8.67 1.98
N PHE A 25 25.64 8.02 3.06
CA PHE A 25 24.79 7.15 3.87
C PHE A 25 23.70 7.94 4.59
N ILE A 26 24.02 9.12 5.12
CA ILE A 26 23.04 10.04 5.72
C ILE A 26 22.08 10.55 4.65
N VAL A 27 22.55 10.99 3.48
CA VAL A 27 21.68 11.51 2.41
C VAL A 27 20.77 10.42 1.84
N LEU A 28 21.26 9.19 1.64
CA LEU A 28 20.44 8.04 1.24
C LEU A 28 19.43 7.65 2.32
N SER A 29 19.82 7.72 3.60
CA SER A 29 18.94 7.44 4.74
C SER A 29 17.88 8.52 4.94
N PHE A 30 18.22 9.80 4.72
CA PHE A 30 17.31 10.95 4.80
C PHE A 30 16.35 11.00 3.60
N CYS A 31 16.82 10.67 2.39
CA CYS A 31 15.98 10.55 1.20
C CYS A 31 14.92 9.45 1.35
N LEU A 32 15.24 8.36 2.06
CA LEU A 32 14.28 7.28 2.29
C LEU A 32 13.16 7.65 3.28
N PHE A 33 13.28 8.73 4.05
CA PHE A 33 12.47 8.93 5.26
C PHE A 33 11.42 10.05 5.18
N VAL A 34 11.47 10.97 4.22
CA VAL A 34 10.76 12.27 4.36
C VAL A 34 9.86 12.67 3.17
N PHE A 35 9.83 11.92 2.07
CA PHE A 35 9.06 12.38 0.91
C PHE A 35 7.63 11.81 0.90
N CYS A 36 6.66 12.71 1.05
CA CYS A 36 5.29 12.50 0.60
C CYS A 36 5.34 12.23 -0.91
N GLN A 37 4.79 11.10 -1.35
CA GLN A 37 4.77 10.75 -2.78
C GLN A 37 3.46 11.24 -3.38
N VAL A 38 3.56 11.82 -4.58
CA VAL A 38 2.41 12.29 -5.35
C VAL A 38 2.08 11.26 -6.44
N PHE A 39 0.84 10.79 -6.45
CA PHE A 39 0.26 9.99 -7.52
C PHE A 39 -0.59 10.87 -8.42
N ASN A 40 -0.46 10.73 -9.73
CA ASN A 40 -1.37 11.36 -10.68
C ASN A 40 -2.47 10.37 -11.04
N ASP A 41 -3.67 10.62 -10.53
CA ASP A 41 -4.85 9.80 -10.73
C ASP A 41 -5.83 10.49 -11.70
N PRO A 42 -6.39 9.80 -12.71
CA PRO A 42 -7.29 10.41 -13.68
C PRO A 42 -8.65 10.83 -13.10
N ILE A 43 -9.05 10.33 -11.93
CA ILE A 43 -10.34 10.63 -11.29
C ILE A 43 -10.19 11.75 -10.25
N HIS A 44 -9.11 11.71 -9.48
CA HIS A 44 -8.89 12.59 -8.32
C HIS A 44 -7.79 13.63 -8.53
N GLY A 45 -7.09 13.62 -9.66
CA GLY A 45 -5.95 14.49 -9.94
C GLY A 45 -4.71 14.07 -9.15
N SER A 46 -3.98 15.05 -8.61
CA SER A 46 -2.80 14.77 -7.79
C SER A 46 -3.20 14.32 -6.38
N ILE A 47 -2.81 13.10 -6.03
CA ILE A 47 -3.02 12.47 -4.73
C ILE A 47 -1.71 12.48 -3.96
N GLU A 48 -1.68 13.16 -2.82
CA GLU A 48 -0.56 13.15 -1.87
C GLU A 48 -0.80 12.10 -0.78
N LEU A 49 0.18 11.23 -0.54
CA LEU A 49 0.08 10.17 0.46
C LEU A 49 1.20 10.23 1.49
N HIS A 50 0.82 10.03 2.75
CA HIS A 50 1.74 9.92 3.87
C HIS A 50 2.79 8.80 3.63
N PRO A 51 4.07 8.98 3.99
CA PRO A 51 5.13 7.99 3.73
C PRO A 51 4.84 6.58 4.27
N LEU A 52 4.06 6.45 5.35
CA LEU A 52 3.62 5.15 5.85
C LEU A 52 2.70 4.41 4.86
N LEU A 53 1.80 5.13 4.18
CA LEU A 53 0.94 4.54 3.16
C LEU A 53 1.78 4.06 1.97
N ILE A 54 2.82 4.80 1.60
CA ILE A 54 3.77 4.39 0.55
C ILE A 54 4.45 3.09 0.91
N LYS A 55 4.94 2.95 2.16
CA LYS A 55 5.53 1.70 2.64
C LYS A 55 4.58 0.51 2.54
N ILE A 56 3.28 0.72 2.75
CA ILE A 56 2.25 -0.33 2.59
C ILE A 56 2.02 -0.63 1.11
N ILE A 57 1.92 0.41 0.27
CA ILE A 57 1.72 0.30 -1.18
C ILE A 57 2.87 -0.48 -1.82
N ASP A 58 4.11 -0.25 -1.39
CA ASP A 58 5.32 -0.89 -1.93
C ASP A 58 5.56 -2.33 -1.42
N THR A 59 4.56 -2.94 -0.79
CA THR A 59 4.60 -4.36 -0.42
C THR A 59 4.10 -5.27 -1.56
N PRO A 60 4.60 -6.50 -1.69
CA PRO A 60 4.07 -7.48 -2.64
C PRO A 60 2.55 -7.72 -2.48
N GLN A 61 2.05 -7.69 -1.24
CA GLN A 61 0.66 -7.93 -0.89
C GLN A 61 -0.27 -6.89 -1.52
N PHE A 62 0.15 -5.62 -1.51
CA PHE A 62 -0.58 -4.51 -2.10
C PHE A 62 -0.35 -4.42 -3.63
N GLN A 63 0.91 -4.53 -4.08
CA GLN A 63 1.25 -4.50 -5.52
C GLN A 63 0.53 -5.59 -6.32
N ARG A 64 0.15 -6.72 -5.69
CA ARG A 64 -0.64 -7.76 -6.36
C ARG A 64 -1.96 -7.23 -6.94
N LEU A 65 -2.55 -6.19 -6.34
CA LEU A 65 -3.83 -5.63 -6.77
C LEU A 65 -3.77 -5.06 -8.20
N ARG A 66 -2.56 -4.80 -8.74
CA ARG A 66 -2.36 -4.40 -10.15
C ARG A 66 -2.80 -5.47 -11.15
N PHE A 67 -2.92 -6.72 -10.69
CA PHE A 67 -3.23 -7.87 -11.53
C PHE A 67 -4.67 -8.37 -11.36
N ILE A 68 -5.50 -7.66 -10.60
CA ILE A 68 -6.89 -8.02 -10.33
C ILE A 68 -7.81 -6.96 -10.93
N LYS A 69 -8.50 -7.31 -12.03
CA LYS A 69 -9.46 -6.43 -12.68
C LYS A 69 -10.60 -6.05 -11.73
N GLN A 70 -10.89 -4.75 -11.61
CA GLN A 70 -11.94 -4.24 -10.74
C GLN A 70 -13.28 -4.92 -11.05
N LEU A 71 -13.64 -4.96 -12.33
CA LEU A 71 -14.91 -5.51 -12.80
C LEU A 71 -14.79 -6.92 -13.37
N GLY A 72 -13.66 -7.61 -13.14
CA GLY A 72 -13.46 -9.00 -13.55
C GLY A 72 -13.79 -9.24 -15.03
N GLY A 73 -14.78 -10.10 -15.29
CA GLY A 73 -15.19 -10.50 -16.64
C GLY A 73 -15.83 -9.39 -17.49
N VAL A 74 -16.27 -8.29 -16.87
CA VAL A 74 -16.87 -7.14 -17.58
C VAL A 74 -15.87 -6.54 -18.58
N TYR A 75 -14.57 -6.63 -18.32
CA TYR A 75 -13.52 -6.21 -19.25
C TYR A 75 -13.62 -6.86 -20.64
N PHE A 76 -14.11 -8.10 -20.72
CA PHE A 76 -14.29 -8.80 -22.00
C PHE A 76 -15.50 -8.29 -22.81
N VAL A 77 -16.37 -7.50 -22.20
CA VAL A 77 -17.53 -6.87 -22.86
C VAL A 77 -17.28 -5.39 -23.09
N TYR A 78 -16.66 -4.72 -22.12
CA TYR A 78 -16.35 -3.30 -22.14
C TYR A 78 -14.83 -3.09 -22.08
N PRO A 79 -14.16 -2.81 -23.20
CA PRO A 79 -12.69 -2.69 -23.23
C PRO A 79 -12.17 -1.52 -22.37
N GLY A 80 -12.98 -0.50 -22.13
CA GLY A 80 -12.65 0.60 -21.20
C GLY A 80 -12.65 0.20 -19.72
N ALA A 81 -13.23 -0.94 -19.35
CA ALA A 81 -13.19 -1.47 -17.98
C ALA A 81 -11.86 -2.19 -17.68
N SER A 82 -10.74 -1.60 -18.10
CA SER A 82 -9.39 -2.17 -18.00
C SER A 82 -8.72 -1.94 -16.64
N HIS A 83 -9.32 -1.14 -15.77
CA HIS A 83 -8.79 -0.78 -14.46
C HIS A 83 -8.78 -1.97 -13.50
N ASN A 84 -7.83 -1.93 -12.56
CA ASN A 84 -7.59 -2.93 -11.54
C ASN A 84 -7.90 -2.37 -10.15
N ARG A 85 -7.88 -3.25 -9.16
CA ARG A 85 -8.13 -2.91 -7.75
C ARG A 85 -7.07 -1.96 -7.17
N PHE A 86 -5.85 -1.96 -7.70
CA PHE A 86 -4.74 -1.15 -7.19
C PHE A 86 -5.03 0.36 -7.19
N GLU A 87 -5.37 0.93 -8.35
CA GLU A 87 -5.69 2.35 -8.48
C GLU A 87 -6.94 2.73 -7.69
N HIS A 88 -7.92 1.83 -7.64
CA HIS A 88 -9.12 2.02 -6.83
C HIS A 88 -8.81 2.10 -5.34
N SER A 89 -8.01 1.17 -4.79
CA SER A 89 -7.59 1.17 -3.38
C SER A 89 -6.84 2.45 -2.99
N ILE A 90 -5.97 2.96 -3.87
CA ILE A 90 -5.31 4.26 -3.66
C ILE A 90 -6.34 5.40 -3.57
N GLY A 91 -7.29 5.43 -4.51
CA GLY A 91 -8.37 6.43 -4.51
C GLY A 91 -9.23 6.38 -3.25
N VAL A 92 -9.59 5.18 -2.77
CA VAL A 92 -10.37 5.01 -1.53
C VAL A 92 -9.59 5.49 -0.31
N GLY A 93 -8.30 5.12 -0.18
CA GLY A 93 -7.45 5.62 0.90
C GLY A 93 -7.33 7.15 0.90
N TYR A 94 -7.23 7.76 -0.28
CA TYR A 94 -7.21 9.23 -0.43
C TYR A 94 -8.52 9.88 0.02
N LEU A 95 -9.67 9.40 -0.47
CA LEU A 95 -10.98 9.94 -0.12
C LEU A 95 -11.31 9.73 1.37
N ALA A 96 -10.93 8.59 1.93
CA ALA A 96 -11.09 8.29 3.36
C ALA A 96 -10.35 9.33 4.22
N GLY A 97 -9.11 9.67 3.85
CA GLY A 97 -8.34 10.74 4.50
C GLY A 97 -8.99 12.11 4.35
N LYS A 98 -9.44 12.48 3.14
CA LYS A 98 -10.12 13.76 2.90
C LYS A 98 -11.38 13.91 3.74
N LEU A 99 -12.16 12.84 3.90
CA LEU A 99 -13.35 12.84 4.74
C LEU A 99 -13.00 13.00 6.23
N ALA A 100 -12.04 12.22 6.73
CA ALA A 100 -11.60 12.30 8.13
C ALA A 100 -11.06 13.69 8.48
N GLU A 101 -10.26 14.28 7.60
CA GLU A 101 -9.76 15.65 7.71
C GLU A 101 -10.88 16.70 7.71
N ALA A 102 -11.86 16.55 6.81
CA ALA A 102 -13.01 17.45 6.76
C ALA A 102 -13.81 17.40 8.06
N LEU A 103 -14.06 16.21 8.61
CA LEU A 103 -14.73 16.05 9.91
C LEU A 103 -13.92 16.66 11.05
N ARG A 104 -12.61 16.40 11.11
CA ARG A 104 -11.70 16.99 12.10
C ARG A 104 -11.75 18.50 12.10
N SER A 105 -11.76 19.11 10.91
CA SER A 105 -11.79 20.58 10.75
C SER A 105 -13.13 21.21 11.12
N ARG A 106 -14.25 20.52 10.83
CA ARG A 106 -15.61 21.05 11.00
C ARG A 106 -16.21 20.77 12.38
N GLN A 107 -15.71 19.75 13.06
CA GLN A 107 -16.21 19.28 14.36
C GLN A 107 -15.05 19.02 15.33
N PRO A 108 -14.35 20.06 15.82
CA PRO A 108 -13.21 19.90 16.73
C PRO A 108 -13.56 19.14 18.01
N GLU A 109 -14.83 19.17 18.44
CA GLU A 109 -15.33 18.44 19.60
C GLU A 109 -15.23 16.91 19.49
N LEU A 110 -15.08 16.38 18.27
CA LEU A 110 -14.85 14.95 18.04
C LEU A 110 -13.44 14.50 18.42
N ASN A 111 -12.50 15.44 18.66
CA ASN A 111 -11.12 15.16 19.04
C ASN A 111 -10.40 14.16 18.10
N ILE A 112 -10.68 14.24 16.80
CA ILE A 112 -10.03 13.39 15.79
C ILE A 112 -8.54 13.74 15.71
N THR A 113 -7.68 12.77 15.96
CA THR A 113 -6.22 12.95 15.95
C THR A 113 -5.61 12.63 14.58
N ASP A 114 -4.36 13.05 14.34
CA ASP A 114 -3.60 12.65 13.14
C ASP A 114 -3.49 11.13 13.00
N ARG A 115 -3.40 10.43 14.15
CA ARG A 115 -3.38 8.97 14.19
C ARG A 115 -4.70 8.38 13.66
N ASP A 116 -5.84 8.96 14.02
CA ASP A 116 -7.14 8.47 13.56
C ASP A 116 -7.30 8.67 12.06
N VAL A 117 -6.91 9.85 11.54
CA VAL A 117 -6.90 10.12 10.08
C VAL A 117 -6.04 9.08 9.36
N LEU A 118 -4.83 8.83 9.84
CA LEU A 118 -3.92 7.88 9.22
C LEU A 118 -4.45 6.44 9.28
N CYS A 119 -5.06 6.04 10.40
CA CYS A 119 -5.73 4.73 10.52
C CYS A 119 -6.88 4.59 9.52
N VAL A 120 -7.69 5.63 9.34
CA VAL A 120 -8.81 5.63 8.37
C VAL A 120 -8.28 5.56 6.93
N GLN A 121 -7.19 6.26 6.61
CA GLN A 121 -6.53 6.14 5.31
C GLN A 121 -5.99 4.73 5.07
N ILE A 122 -5.34 4.12 6.06
CA ILE A 122 -4.85 2.74 5.97
C ILE A 122 -6.01 1.76 5.77
N ALA A 123 -7.10 1.92 6.51
CA ALA A 123 -8.29 1.09 6.35
C ALA A 123 -8.86 1.19 4.92
N GLY A 124 -9.09 2.41 4.43
CA GLY A 124 -9.57 2.62 3.06
C GLY A 124 -8.61 2.12 1.99
N LEU A 125 -7.29 2.26 2.21
CA LEU A 125 -6.27 1.73 1.32
C LEU A 125 -6.31 0.19 1.28
N CYS A 126 -6.45 -0.45 2.44
CA CYS A 126 -6.36 -1.90 2.58
C CYS A 126 -7.68 -2.66 2.38
N HIS A 127 -8.81 -1.96 2.21
CA HIS A 127 -10.16 -2.54 2.18
C HIS A 127 -10.31 -3.70 1.16
N ASP A 128 -9.68 -3.56 0.00
CA ASP A 128 -9.73 -4.52 -1.11
C ASP A 128 -8.57 -5.52 -1.12
N LEU A 129 -7.71 -5.52 -0.09
CA LEU A 129 -6.52 -6.36 -0.02
C LEU A 129 -6.81 -7.85 -0.05
N GLY A 130 -8.03 -8.33 0.10
CA GLY A 130 -8.30 -9.76 0.06
C GLY A 130 -9.07 -10.25 -1.17
N HIS A 131 -9.27 -9.38 -2.17
CA HIS A 131 -9.88 -9.82 -3.43
C HIS A 131 -9.06 -10.91 -4.15
N GLY A 132 -9.78 -11.90 -4.68
CA GLY A 132 -9.24 -12.97 -5.52
C GLY A 132 -9.34 -12.67 -7.03
N PRO A 133 -8.92 -13.62 -7.89
CA PRO A 133 -8.99 -13.47 -9.34
C PRO A 133 -10.40 -13.16 -9.85
N PHE A 134 -10.53 -12.16 -10.73
CA PHE A 134 -11.82 -11.65 -11.22
C PHE A 134 -12.73 -11.01 -10.15
N SER A 135 -12.14 -10.50 -9.06
CA SER A 135 -12.86 -9.73 -8.02
C SER A 135 -14.06 -10.51 -7.48
N HIS A 136 -15.28 -9.97 -7.60
CA HIS A 136 -16.49 -10.55 -7.02
C HIS A 136 -16.90 -11.91 -7.61
N LEU A 137 -16.32 -12.30 -8.75
CA LEU A 137 -16.54 -13.63 -9.31
C LEU A 137 -15.89 -14.72 -8.44
N TYR A 138 -14.80 -14.40 -7.75
CA TYR A 138 -14.06 -15.36 -6.93
C TYR A 138 -14.83 -15.77 -5.68
N ASP A 139 -15.11 -14.81 -4.81
CA ASP A 139 -15.83 -14.95 -3.55
C ASP A 139 -17.33 -15.20 -3.77
N GLY A 140 -17.95 -14.55 -4.75
CA GLY A 140 -19.39 -14.65 -5.00
C GLY A 140 -19.82 -15.92 -5.74
N MET A 141 -18.96 -16.51 -6.58
CA MET A 141 -19.34 -17.68 -7.40
C MET A 141 -18.37 -18.86 -7.30
N PHE A 142 -17.07 -18.64 -7.45
CA PHE A 142 -16.11 -19.74 -7.50
C PHE A 142 -15.95 -20.42 -6.14
N LEU A 143 -15.66 -19.65 -5.09
CA LEU A 143 -15.36 -20.16 -3.76
C LEU A 143 -16.55 -20.94 -3.16
N PRO A 144 -17.82 -20.47 -3.21
CA PRO A 144 -18.96 -21.22 -2.74
C PRO A 144 -19.08 -22.60 -3.43
N LYS A 145 -18.92 -22.64 -4.76
CA LYS A 145 -18.96 -23.89 -5.54
C LYS A 145 -17.79 -24.82 -5.21
N ALA A 146 -16.58 -24.28 -5.05
CA ALA A 146 -15.40 -25.06 -4.70
C ALA A 146 -15.52 -25.70 -3.30
N LEU A 147 -16.02 -24.93 -2.32
CA LEU A 147 -16.27 -25.40 -0.96
C LEU A 147 -17.39 -26.45 -0.92
N GLU A 148 -18.47 -26.25 -1.66
CA GLU A 148 -19.55 -27.24 -1.76
C GLU A 148 -19.03 -28.59 -2.31
N LYS A 149 -18.21 -28.56 -3.36
CA LYS A 149 -17.60 -29.75 -3.96
C LYS A 149 -16.65 -30.46 -2.98
N LYS A 150 -15.86 -29.70 -2.21
CA LYS A 150 -14.99 -30.26 -1.17
C LYS A 150 -15.80 -30.91 -0.04
N ARG A 151 -16.90 -30.29 0.41
CA ARG A 151 -17.81 -30.84 1.43
C ARG A 151 -18.39 -32.19 1.00
N LYS A 152 -18.87 -32.28 -0.24
CA LYS A 152 -19.44 -33.52 -0.81
C LYS A 152 -18.43 -34.66 -0.93
N LYS A 153 -17.12 -34.37 -1.00
CA LYS A 153 -16.04 -35.38 -1.02
C LYS A 153 -15.66 -35.92 0.37
N GLY A 154 -16.33 -35.50 1.45
CA GLY A 154 -16.20 -36.13 2.76
C GLY A 154 -14.91 -35.86 3.55
N ASN A 155 -14.08 -34.89 3.14
CA ASN A 155 -12.70 -34.78 3.63
C ASN A 155 -12.41 -33.60 4.59
N TRP A 156 -13.42 -33.11 5.35
CA TRP A 156 -13.22 -31.95 6.24
C TRP A 156 -13.97 -32.05 7.57
N GLU A 157 -13.23 -31.84 8.66
CA GLU A 157 -13.78 -31.49 9.97
C GLU A 157 -14.35 -30.06 9.91
N LYS A 158 -15.53 -29.85 10.51
CA LYS A 158 -16.30 -28.59 10.44
C LYS A 158 -15.50 -27.33 10.86
N GLY A 159 -14.46 -27.46 11.70
CA GLY A 159 -13.69 -26.32 12.23
C GLY A 159 -12.88 -25.54 11.19
N LYS A 160 -12.30 -26.20 10.19
CA LYS A 160 -11.45 -25.53 9.18
C LYS A 160 -12.21 -24.67 8.17
N LEU A 161 -13.52 -24.87 8.03
CA LEU A 161 -14.34 -24.11 7.09
C LEU A 161 -14.62 -22.69 7.61
N GLU A 162 -14.80 -22.53 8.91
CA GLU A 162 -15.05 -21.23 9.54
C GLU A 162 -13.78 -20.38 9.62
N GLU A 163 -12.62 -21.00 9.87
CA GLU A 163 -11.31 -20.33 9.83
C GLU A 163 -11.01 -19.74 8.43
N TRP A 164 -11.27 -20.53 7.37
CA TRP A 164 -11.12 -20.05 6.00
C TRP A 164 -12.13 -18.96 5.63
N LYS A 165 -13.39 -19.07 6.08
CA LYS A 165 -14.37 -18.00 5.86
C LYS A 165 -13.91 -16.71 6.50
N VAL A 166 -13.33 -16.75 7.69
CA VAL A 166 -12.78 -15.58 8.37
C VAL A 166 -11.63 -14.97 7.55
N GLU A 167 -10.68 -15.76 7.03
CA GLU A 167 -9.62 -15.24 6.15
C GLU A 167 -10.18 -14.60 4.85
N VAL A 168 -11.20 -15.20 4.22
CA VAL A 168 -11.80 -14.65 2.99
C VAL A 168 -12.89 -13.59 3.25
N HIS A 169 -13.43 -13.44 4.46
CA HIS A 169 -14.35 -12.35 4.80
C HIS A 169 -13.63 -11.12 5.36
N ILE A 170 -12.53 -11.30 6.10
CA ILE A 170 -11.66 -10.17 6.51
C ILE A 170 -11.16 -9.40 5.27
N SER A 171 -11.09 -10.08 4.13
CA SER A 171 -10.83 -9.56 2.80
C SER A 171 -11.87 -8.58 2.23
N VAL A 172 -13.07 -8.52 2.81
CA VAL A 172 -14.26 -7.81 2.28
C VAL A 172 -14.86 -6.83 3.33
N LEU A 173 -14.38 -6.87 4.58
CA LEU A 173 -15.02 -6.22 5.75
C LEU A 173 -14.17 -5.16 6.46
N ILE A 174 -13.04 -4.76 5.90
CA ILE A 174 -12.33 -3.53 6.33
C ILE A 174 -12.59 -2.47 5.28
#